data_AF-W4LHL0-F1
#
_entry.id   AF-W4LHL0-F1
#
_cell.length_a   1.000
_cell.length_b   1.000
_cell.length_c   1.000
_cell.angle_alpha   90.00
_cell.angle_beta   90.00
_cell.angle_gamma   90.00
#
_symmetry.space_group_name_H-M   'P 1'
#
loop_
_entity.id
_entity.type
_entity.pdbx_description
1 polymer ?
#
loop_
_entity_poly.entity_id
_entity_poly.type
_entity_poly.pdbx_seq_one_letter_code
_entity_poly.pdbx_strand_id
1 'polypeptide(L)'
;MSRETEMFFAAWQAADYAGLKIEAIYELLENGEIAAEKIDGRWRVRKSAIDAWLDADVSEEELEQLTSKLRHVSEEQARQILKEAQSQ
;
A
#
# COMPACT_ATOMS: atom_id res chain seq x y z
N MET A 1 -18.88 -4.61 25.91
CA MET A 1 -17.76 -4.42 24.96
C MET A 1 -17.47 -5.79 24.38
N SER A 2 -17.91 -6.03 23.14
CA SER A 2 -17.66 -7.30 22.46
C SER A 2 -16.16 -7.45 22.29
N ARG A 3 -15.58 -8.57 22.73
CA ARG A 3 -14.23 -8.95 22.32
C ARG A 3 -14.33 -9.33 20.86
N GLU A 4 -14.17 -8.37 19.95
CA GLU A 4 -13.88 -8.73 18.57
C GLU A 4 -12.55 -9.49 18.59
N THR A 5 -12.61 -10.74 18.13
CA THR A 5 -11.40 -11.55 17.96
C THR A 5 -10.54 -10.85 16.92
N GLU A 6 -9.44 -10.24 17.36
CA GLU A 6 -8.48 -9.60 16.46
C GLU A 6 -7.99 -10.63 15.43
N MET A 7 -8.11 -10.28 14.15
CA MET A 7 -7.69 -11.13 13.03
C MET A 7 -6.32 -10.68 12.56
N PHE A 8 -5.46 -11.65 12.26
CA PHE A 8 -4.11 -11.38 11.77
C PHE A 8 -3.95 -11.87 10.34
N PHE A 9 -3.36 -11.01 9.52
CA PHE A 9 -2.99 -11.32 8.14
C PHE A 9 -1.48 -11.52 8.01
N ALA A 10 -1.09 -12.45 7.13
CA ALA A 10 0.24 -12.40 6.54
C ALA A 10 0.33 -11.23 5.54
N ALA A 11 1.54 -10.79 5.20
CA ALA A 11 1.75 -9.66 4.27
C ALA A 11 1.00 -9.81 2.94
N TRP A 12 0.97 -11.03 2.36
CA TRP A 12 0.23 -11.27 1.11
C TRP A 12 -1.30 -11.17 1.29
N GLN A 13 -1.84 -11.55 2.45
CA GLN A 13 -3.27 -11.42 2.75
C GLN A 13 -3.64 -9.95 3.00
N ALA A 14 -2.74 -9.19 3.64
CA ALA A 14 -2.89 -7.75 3.81
C ALA A 14 -2.90 -7.04 2.45
N ALA A 15 -2.05 -7.47 1.51
CA ALA A 15 -2.01 -6.94 0.15
C ALA A 15 -3.32 -7.20 -0.60
N ASP A 16 -3.79 -8.44 -0.58
CA ASP A 16 -5.07 -8.84 -1.19
C ASP A 16 -6.25 -8.08 -0.57
N TYR A 17 -6.28 -7.97 0.76
CA TYR A 17 -7.33 -7.27 1.50
C TYR A 17 -7.36 -5.76 1.21
N ALA A 18 -6.20 -5.11 1.16
CA ALA A 18 -6.07 -3.67 0.89
C ALA A 18 -6.15 -3.32 -0.61
N GLY A 19 -6.15 -4.32 -1.50
CA GLY A 19 -6.07 -4.09 -2.95
C GLY A 19 -4.72 -3.51 -3.41
N LEU A 20 -3.65 -3.76 -2.67
CA LEU A 20 -2.30 -3.25 -2.93
C LEU A 20 -1.38 -4.35 -3.45
N LYS A 21 -0.28 -3.92 -4.09
CA LYS A 21 0.83 -4.84 -4.40
C LYS A 21 1.55 -5.25 -3.11
N ILE A 22 2.08 -6.47 -3.10
CA ILE A 22 2.74 -7.01 -1.90
C ILE A 22 4.00 -6.23 -1.53
N GLU A 23 4.71 -5.67 -2.52
CA GLU A 23 5.87 -4.82 -2.31
C GLU A 23 5.50 -3.54 -1.55
N ALA A 24 4.38 -2.90 -1.91
CA ALA A 24 3.88 -1.72 -1.22
C ALA A 24 3.51 -2.04 0.24
N ILE A 25 2.93 -3.22 0.50
CA ILE A 25 2.70 -3.66 1.88
C ILE A 25 4.02 -3.80 2.65
N TYR A 26 5.06 -4.39 2.06
CA TYR A 26 6.35 -4.47 2.74
C TYR A 26 6.92 -3.09 3.06
N GLU A 27 6.86 -2.13 2.14
CA GLU A 27 7.28 -0.75 2.38
C GLU A 27 6.51 -0.12 3.56
N LEU A 28 5.18 -0.26 3.58
CA LEU A 28 4.34 0.27 4.67
C LEU A 28 4.67 -0.36 6.02
N LEU A 29 4.99 -1.66 6.04
CA LEU A 29 5.38 -2.38 7.26
C LEU A 29 6.79 -1.99 7.74
N GLU A 30 7.72 -1.78 6.81
CA GLU A 30 9.10 -1.37 7.11
C GLU A 30 9.18 0.08 7.57
N ASN A 31 8.37 0.96 6.99
CA ASN A 31 8.23 2.36 7.40
C ASN A 31 7.43 2.52 8.71
N GLY A 32 6.74 1.46 9.16
CA GLY A 32 5.90 1.48 10.36
C GLY A 32 4.58 2.24 10.18
N GLU A 33 4.14 2.43 8.94
CA GLU A 33 2.87 3.09 8.61
C GLU A 33 1.67 2.22 8.97
N ILE A 34 1.84 0.89 8.89
CA ILE A 34 0.84 -0.08 9.36
C ILE A 34 1.41 -0.87 10.53
N ALA A 35 0.66 -0.91 11.64
CA ALA A 35 1.07 -1.66 12.82
C ALA A 35 1.08 -3.17 12.55
N ALA A 36 2.26 -3.77 12.70
CA ALA A 36 2.46 -5.21 12.54
C ALA A 36 3.59 -5.73 13.42
N GLU A 37 3.59 -7.05 13.62
CA GLU A 37 4.59 -7.77 14.41
C GLU A 37 5.30 -8.78 13.53
N LYS A 38 6.62 -8.93 13.71
CA LYS A 38 7.41 -9.95 13.01
C LYS A 38 7.63 -11.13 13.94
N ILE A 39 6.93 -12.23 13.68
CA ILE A 39 6.97 -13.47 14.48
C ILE A 39 7.57 -14.57 13.60
N ASP A 40 8.64 -15.21 14.08
CA ASP A 40 9.39 -16.25 13.34
C ASP A 40 9.76 -15.83 11.90
N GLY A 41 10.16 -14.57 11.74
CA GLY A 41 10.54 -14.00 10.44
C GLY A 41 9.37 -13.69 9.51
N ARG A 42 8.12 -13.89 9.95
CA ARG A 42 6.91 -13.62 9.15
C ARG A 42 6.15 -12.44 9.74
N TRP A 43 5.64 -11.57 8.86
CA TRP A 43 4.77 -10.48 9.28
C TRP A 43 3.40 -10.98 9.71
N ARG A 44 2.91 -10.42 10.81
CA ARG A 44 1.55 -10.53 11.33
C ARG A 44 0.98 -9.14 11.46
N VAL A 45 0.12 -8.79 10.50
CA VAL A 45 -0.54 -7.50 10.41
C VAL A 45 -1.92 -7.63 11.03
N ARG A 46 -2.29 -6.72 11.93
CA ARG A 46 -3.64 -6.70 12.51
C ARG A 46 -4.63 -6.20 11.48
N LYS A 47 -5.78 -6.86 11.34
CA LYS A 47 -6.84 -6.39 10.43
C LYS A 47 -7.26 -4.97 10.80
N SER A 48 -7.46 -4.72 12.10
CA SER A 48 -7.82 -3.40 12.61
C SER A 48 -6.81 -2.30 12.25
N ALA A 49 -5.52 -2.64 12.14
CA ALA A 49 -4.49 -1.70 11.74
C ALA A 49 -4.55 -1.37 10.23
N ILE A 50 -4.86 -2.36 9.38
CA ILE A 50 -5.06 -2.11 7.95
C ILE A 50 -6.34 -1.29 7.74
N ASP A 51 -7.43 -1.64 8.43
CA ASP A 51 -8.68 -0.89 8.36
C ASP A 51 -8.45 0.58 8.77
N ALA A 52 -7.79 0.82 9.90
CA ALA A 52 -7.47 2.18 10.36
C ALA A 52 -6.55 2.95 9.39
N TRP A 53 -5.65 2.25 8.68
CA TRP A 53 -4.80 2.86 7.66
C TRP A 53 -5.59 3.19 6.38
N LEU A 54 -6.52 2.31 5.96
CA LEU A 54 -7.40 2.55 4.81
C LEU A 54 -8.40 3.68 5.06
N ASP A 55 -8.85 3.80 6.31
CA ASP A 55 -9.76 4.84 6.77
C ASP A 55 -9.03 6.15 7.12
N ALA A 56 -7.70 6.17 7.10
CA ALA A 56 -6.95 7.39 7.32
C ALA A 56 -7.22 8.34 6.14
N ASP A 57 -7.96 9.42 6.42
CA ASP A 57 -8.24 10.47 5.44
C ASP A 57 -6.93 10.97 4.84
N VAL A 58 -6.74 10.73 3.55
CA VAL A 58 -5.62 11.31 2.80
C VAL A 58 -5.86 12.81 2.78
N SER A 59 -4.90 13.59 3.29
CA SER A 59 -5.01 15.05 3.25
C SER A 59 -5.12 15.52 1.80
N GLU A 60 -5.91 16.58 1.55
CA GLU A 60 -6.02 17.20 0.21
C GLU A 60 -4.63 17.56 -0.37
N GLU A 61 -3.67 17.91 0.49
CA GLU A 61 -2.29 18.23 0.12
C GLU A 61 -1.50 17.02 -0.40
N GLU A 62 -1.69 15.82 0.17
CA GLU A 62 -1.06 14.59 -0.31
C GLU A 62 -1.68 14.10 -1.62
N LEU A 63 -2.99 14.25 -1.78
CA LEU A 63 -3.69 14.00 -3.04
C LEU A 63 -3.20 14.93 -4.16
N GLU A 64 -2.99 16.21 -3.87
CA GLU A 64 -2.40 17.17 -4.82
C GLU A 64 -0.96 16.80 -5.18
N GLN A 65 -0.15 16.37 -4.22
CA GLN A 65 1.23 15.91 -4.48
C GLN A 65 1.28 14.63 -5.32
N LEU A 66 0.40 13.67 -5.08
CA LEU A 66 0.29 12.45 -5.90
C LEU A 66 -0.23 12.77 -7.30
N THR A 67 -1.25 13.64 -7.40
CA THR A 67 -1.84 14.05 -8.67
C THR A 67 -0.88 14.91 -9.50
N SER A 68 -0.08 15.77 -8.88
CA SER A 68 0.95 16.56 -9.56
C SER A 68 2.10 15.69 -10.08
N LYS A 69 2.53 14.69 -9.29
CA LYS A 69 3.48 13.65 -9.75
C LYS A 69 2.95 12.87 -10.95
N LEU A 70 1.64 12.53 -10.97
CA LEU A 70 1.00 11.87 -12.11
C LEU A 70 0.82 12.80 -13.32
N ARG A 71 0.50 14.08 -13.11
CA ARG A 71 0.37 15.10 -14.17
C ARG A 71 1.70 15.46 -14.81
N HIS A 72 2.84 15.01 -14.27
CA HIS A 72 4.17 15.22 -14.85
C HIS A 72 4.66 14.07 -15.73
N VAL A 73 3.85 13.04 -15.98
CA VAL A 73 4.10 12.18 -17.14
C VAL A 73 3.68 12.96 -18.36
N SER A 74 4.64 13.65 -19.00
CA SER A 74 4.41 14.24 -20.32
C SER A 74 3.99 13.14 -21.30
N GLU A 75 3.21 13.47 -22.33
CA GLU A 75 2.87 12.51 -23.39
C GLU A 75 4.12 11.79 -23.93
N GLU A 76 5.28 12.46 -23.92
CA GLU A 76 6.56 11.88 -24.33
C GLU A 76 7.03 10.78 -23.38
N GLN A 77 6.94 10.96 -22.06
CA GLN A 77 7.28 9.90 -21.10
C GLN A 77 6.31 8.72 -21.20
N ALA A 78 5.02 8.96 -21.35
CA ALA A 78 4.03 7.89 -21.55
C ALA A 78 4.31 7.10 -22.84
N ARG A 79 4.64 7.80 -23.94
CA ARG A 79 5.03 7.18 -25.21
C ARG A 79 6.33 6.39 -25.11
N GLN A 80 7.31 6.88 -24.36
CA GLN A 80 8.59 6.20 -24.15
C GLN A 80 8.39 4.87 -23.40
N ILE A 81 7.60 4.88 -22.32
CA ILE A 81 7.27 3.69 -21.52
C ILE A 81 6.52 2.64 -22.37
N LEU A 82 5.56 3.08 -23.19
CA LEU A 82 4.82 2.20 -24.10
C LEU A 82 5.72 1.58 -25.19
N LYS A 83 6.66 2.37 -25.72
CA LYS A 83 7.60 1.91 -26.75
C LYS A 83 8.59 0.87 -26.19
N GLU A 84 9.08 1.06 -24.98
CA GLU A 84 9.96 0.11 -24.29
C GLU A 84 9.22 -1.20 -23.98
N ALA A 85 7.95 -1.13 -23.55
CA ALA A 85 7.12 -2.30 -23.30
C ALA A 85 6.78 -3.13 -24.56
N GLN A 86 6.81 -2.52 -25.75
CA GLN A 86 6.57 -3.18 -27.04
C GLN A 86 7.84 -3.68 -27.73
N SER A 87 9.01 -3.36 -27.20
CA SER A 87 10.32 -3.74 -27.79
C SER A 87 10.99 -4.91 -27.06
N GLN A 88 10.26 -5.60 -26.17
CA GLN A 88 10.65 -6.86 -25.52
C GLN A 88 9.91 -8.05 -26.13
#